data_AF-A0A4S4MPV6-F1
#
_entry.id   AF-A0A4S4MPV6-F1
#
_cell.length_a   1.000
_cell.length_b   1.000
_cell.length_c   1.000
_cell.angle_alpha   90.00
_cell.angle_beta   90.00
_cell.angle_gamma   90.00
#
_symmetry.space_group_name_H-M   'P 1'
#
loop_
_entity.id
_entity.type
_entity.pdbx_description
1 polymer ?
#
loop_
_entity_poly.entity_id
_entity_poly.type
_entity_poly.pdbx_seq_one_letter_code
_entity_poly.pdbx_strand_id
1 'polypeptide(L)'
;MPSLDARGGISAAQLVIYIPVLVLSAILVMRHGFRKQAGWIFLVILSLVRIVGSGAHIAAELSSDPSLGLIETFSILDNVGLSPLMMCTIGFLSTVGIGAFDNNKRVTVGLRLLGLLASVAMILTIVGAINIGEAKNQSDVNSAELYRHIGGILYGALFALVTLAHFFFWSHKDSIMMHRRTLLAGISAVLPLLFIRTAYSILSDFSPSAVPGTTAPTNALSKFSSTTGTWWIYLAMSVACEVLVVIIYLVVGMSVPVSQEYDSVPDDRNDYALHNTYDTGYNPGYAKPYGQ
;
A
#
# COMPACT_ATOMS: atom_id res chain seq x y z
N MET A 1 -3.07 38.20 -7.77
CA MET A 1 -3.67 36.88 -7.47
C MET A 1 -2.54 35.98 -7.01
N PRO A 2 -2.68 35.23 -5.90
CA PRO A 2 -1.68 34.23 -5.54
C PRO A 2 -1.54 33.26 -6.71
N SER A 3 -0.33 33.12 -7.25
CA SER A 3 -0.01 32.13 -8.27
C SER A 3 0.57 30.91 -7.59
N LEU A 4 0.10 29.72 -7.97
CA LEU A 4 0.65 28.47 -7.47
C LEU A 4 2.14 28.39 -7.80
N ASP A 5 2.93 27.93 -6.84
CA ASP A 5 4.33 27.62 -7.11
C ASP A 5 4.46 26.29 -7.87
N ALA A 6 5.68 25.85 -8.17
CA ALA A 6 5.89 24.60 -8.89
C ALA A 6 5.32 23.37 -8.14
N ARG A 7 5.37 23.37 -6.80
CA ARG A 7 4.85 22.29 -5.95
C ARG A 7 3.33 22.35 -5.85
N GLY A 8 2.73 23.54 -5.75
CA GLY A 8 1.29 23.76 -5.86
C GLY A 8 0.74 23.25 -7.20
N GLY A 9 1.47 23.49 -8.30
CA GLY A 9 1.16 22.93 -9.61
C GLY A 9 1.19 21.39 -9.65
N ILE A 10 2.18 20.78 -9.00
CA ILE A 10 2.25 19.30 -8.86
C ILE A 10 1.06 18.77 -8.06
N SER A 11 0.68 19.44 -6.98
CA SER A 11 -0.48 19.06 -6.18
C SER A 11 -1.79 19.19 -6.97
N ALA A 12 -1.94 20.24 -7.78
CA ALA A 12 -3.09 20.36 -8.69
C ALA A 12 -3.15 19.19 -9.69
N ALA A 13 -2.01 18.79 -10.26
CA ALA A 13 -1.94 17.64 -11.16
C ALA A 13 -2.30 16.33 -10.44
N GLN A 14 -1.77 16.11 -9.23
CA GLN A 14 -2.11 14.94 -8.41
C GLN A 14 -3.62 14.88 -8.12
N LEU A 15 -4.24 16.00 -7.75
CA LEU A 15 -5.68 16.06 -7.50
C LEU A 15 -6.48 15.58 -8.71
N VAL A 16 -6.17 16.10 -9.90
CA VAL A 16 -6.86 15.73 -11.14
C VAL A 16 -6.64 14.25 -11.50
N ILE A 17 -5.43 13.71 -11.28
CA ILE A 17 -5.10 12.31 -11.57
C ILE A 17 -5.77 11.35 -10.59
N TYR A 18 -5.81 11.68 -9.30
CA TYR A 18 -6.30 10.77 -8.28
C TYR A 18 -7.83 10.67 -8.19
N ILE A 19 -8.58 11.62 -8.75
CA ILE A 19 -10.05 11.53 -8.88
C ILE A 19 -10.48 10.31 -9.71
N PRO A 20 -10.06 10.14 -10.98
CA PRO A 20 -10.43 8.96 -11.76
C PRO A 20 -9.82 7.67 -11.17
N VAL A 21 -8.63 7.72 -10.57
CA VAL A 21 -8.04 6.59 -9.84
C VAL A 21 -8.93 6.15 -8.68
N LEU A 22 -9.51 7.09 -7.92
CA LEU A 22 -10.44 6.78 -6.83
C LEU A 22 -11.67 6.04 -7.36
N VAL A 23 -12.24 6.51 -8.47
CA VAL A 23 -13.41 5.86 -9.09
C VAL A 23 -13.06 4.43 -9.54
N LEU A 24 -11.95 4.25 -10.26
CA LEU A 24 -11.53 2.94 -10.75
C LEU A 24 -11.19 1.97 -9.61
N SER A 25 -10.48 2.44 -8.58
CA SER A 25 -10.16 1.62 -7.40
C SER A 25 -11.41 1.25 -6.61
N ALA A 26 -12.39 2.14 -6.46
CA ALA A 26 -13.67 1.83 -5.84
C ALA A 26 -14.45 0.76 -6.63
N ILE A 27 -14.45 0.84 -7.97
CA ILE A 27 -15.04 -0.19 -8.83
C ILE A 27 -14.36 -1.55 -8.62
N LEU A 28 -13.03 -1.58 -8.54
CA LEU A 28 -12.28 -2.82 -8.27
C LEU A 28 -12.63 -3.41 -6.90
N VAL A 29 -12.73 -2.57 -5.85
CA VAL A 29 -13.15 -3.03 -4.52
C VAL A 29 -14.57 -3.63 -4.54
N MET A 30 -15.51 -2.97 -5.23
CA MET A 30 -16.88 -3.49 -5.38
C MET A 30 -16.91 -4.80 -6.18
N ARG A 31 -16.09 -4.90 -7.23
CA ARG A 31 -16.02 -6.07 -8.12
C ARG A 31 -15.41 -7.29 -7.45
N HIS A 32 -14.40 -7.11 -6.59
CA HIS A 32 -13.64 -8.20 -5.96
C HIS A 32 -14.04 -8.48 -4.50
N GLY A 33 -14.84 -7.62 -3.88
CA GLY A 33 -15.36 -7.78 -2.52
C GLY A 33 -14.40 -7.33 -1.41
N PHE A 34 -14.96 -6.69 -0.37
CA PHE A 34 -14.21 -6.05 0.73
C PHE A 34 -13.41 -7.00 1.64
N ARG A 35 -13.83 -8.27 1.79
CA ARG A 35 -13.24 -9.21 2.78
C ARG A 35 -12.12 -10.11 2.24
N LYS A 36 -11.96 -10.25 0.92
CA LYS A 36 -11.07 -11.27 0.33
C LYS A 36 -9.86 -10.72 -0.43
N GLN A 37 -9.81 -9.43 -0.76
CA GLN A 37 -8.72 -8.86 -1.57
C GLN A 37 -8.24 -7.49 -1.05
N ALA A 38 -7.47 -7.52 0.03
CA ALA A 38 -7.04 -6.34 0.79
C ALA A 38 -6.16 -5.35 0.00
N GLY A 39 -5.60 -5.71 -1.17
CA GLY A 39 -4.78 -4.78 -1.95
C GLY A 39 -5.58 -3.59 -2.50
N TRP A 40 -6.79 -3.83 -3.04
CA TRP A 40 -7.58 -2.79 -3.73
C TRP A 40 -8.04 -1.66 -2.80
N ILE A 41 -8.36 -1.98 -1.54
CA ILE A 41 -8.77 -0.97 -0.57
C ILE A 41 -7.64 0.03 -0.28
N PHE A 42 -6.37 -0.40 -0.37
CA PHE A 42 -5.24 0.52 -0.19
C PHE A 42 -5.08 1.51 -1.35
N LEU A 43 -5.52 1.16 -2.56
CA LEU A 43 -5.59 2.14 -3.68
C LEU A 43 -6.67 3.20 -3.44
N VAL A 44 -7.81 2.81 -2.86
CA VAL A 44 -8.87 3.77 -2.45
C VAL A 44 -8.33 4.70 -1.36
N ILE A 45 -7.72 4.14 -0.31
CA ILE A 45 -7.13 4.91 0.80
C ILE A 45 -6.05 5.86 0.27
N LEU A 46 -5.14 5.38 -0.59
CA LEU A 46 -4.11 6.22 -1.21
C LEU A 46 -4.72 7.38 -1.99
N SER A 47 -5.76 7.10 -2.79
CA SER A 47 -6.42 8.12 -3.60
C SER A 47 -7.09 9.18 -2.74
N LEU A 48 -7.75 8.78 -1.65
CA LEU A 48 -8.34 9.72 -0.69
C LEU A 48 -7.29 10.59 -0.01
N VAL A 49 -6.20 9.97 0.49
CA VAL A 49 -5.06 10.68 1.09
C VAL A 49 -4.49 11.71 0.11
N ARG A 50 -4.33 11.34 -1.16
CA ARG A 50 -3.80 12.24 -2.19
C ARG A 50 -4.76 13.37 -2.56
N ILE A 51 -6.06 13.09 -2.70
CA ILE A 51 -7.06 14.14 -2.97
C ILE A 51 -7.11 15.15 -1.82
N VAL A 52 -7.17 14.68 -0.57
CA VAL A 52 -7.22 15.56 0.62
C VAL A 52 -5.90 16.32 0.78
N GLY A 53 -4.75 15.65 0.65
CA GLY A 53 -3.43 16.26 0.76
C GLY A 53 -3.17 17.33 -0.29
N SER A 54 -3.49 17.03 -1.56
CA SER A 54 -3.36 17.99 -2.66
C SER A 54 -4.33 19.17 -2.49
N GLY A 55 -5.57 18.93 -2.07
CA GLY A 55 -6.53 19.98 -1.78
C GLY A 55 -6.08 20.90 -0.64
N ALA A 56 -5.53 20.32 0.44
CA ALA A 56 -4.99 21.05 1.57
C ALA A 56 -3.78 21.92 1.18
N HIS A 57 -2.87 21.38 0.35
CA HIS A 57 -1.69 22.12 -0.11
C HIS A 57 -2.09 23.32 -0.99
N ILE A 58 -2.99 23.12 -1.95
CA ILE A 58 -3.50 24.20 -2.81
C ILE A 58 -4.23 25.25 -1.97
N ALA A 59 -5.06 24.83 -1.01
CA ALA A 59 -5.77 25.76 -0.13
C ALA A 59 -4.80 26.57 0.75
N ALA A 60 -3.70 25.97 1.20
CA ALA A 60 -2.67 26.66 1.97
C ALA A 60 -1.96 27.74 1.14
N GLU A 61 -1.62 27.44 -0.12
CA GLU A 61 -0.97 28.42 -1.02
C GLU A 61 -1.90 29.58 -1.43
N LEU A 62 -3.19 29.30 -1.60
CA LEU A 62 -4.16 30.33 -1.99
C LEU A 62 -4.61 31.21 -0.81
N SER A 63 -4.34 30.79 0.42
CA SER A 63 -4.71 31.52 1.64
C SER A 63 -3.62 32.52 2.03
N SER A 64 -4.01 33.75 2.38
CA SER A 64 -3.07 34.77 2.86
C SER A 64 -2.56 34.53 4.28
N ASP A 65 -3.32 33.76 5.09
CA ASP A 65 -2.96 33.32 6.43
C ASP A 65 -3.46 31.88 6.66
N PRO A 66 -2.71 30.86 6.19
CA PRO A 66 -3.11 29.46 6.31
C PRO A 66 -3.08 29.02 7.79
N SER A 67 -4.13 28.34 8.23
CA SER A 67 -4.17 27.80 9.59
C SER A 67 -3.08 26.74 9.79
N LEU A 68 -2.51 26.68 11.01
CA LEU A 68 -1.48 25.68 11.35
C LEU A 68 -1.93 24.25 11.04
N GLY A 69 -3.19 23.92 11.37
CA GLY A 69 -3.76 22.61 11.07
C GLY A 69 -3.81 22.29 9.57
N LEU A 70 -3.99 23.28 8.69
CA LEU A 70 -3.94 23.08 7.24
C LEU A 70 -2.52 22.75 6.78
N ILE A 71 -1.52 23.45 7.34
CA ILE A 71 -0.10 23.24 7.04
C ILE A 71 0.37 21.86 7.50
N GLU A 72 0.02 21.49 8.72
CA GLU A 72 0.29 20.16 9.28
C GLU A 72 -0.41 19.07 8.46
N THR A 73 -1.68 19.28 8.09
CA THR A 73 -2.45 18.30 7.33
C THR A 73 -1.80 17.98 5.99
N PHE A 74 -1.45 18.98 5.18
CA PHE A 74 -0.82 18.69 3.88
C PHE A 74 0.57 18.08 4.07
N SER A 75 1.33 18.52 5.07
CA SER A 75 2.67 17.99 5.37
C SER A 75 2.63 16.53 5.78
N ILE A 76 1.68 16.14 6.63
CA ILE A 76 1.49 14.74 7.06
C ILE A 76 1.04 13.89 5.86
N LEU A 77 0.02 14.33 5.12
CA LEU A 77 -0.55 13.56 4.02
C LEU A 77 0.42 13.36 2.85
N ASP A 78 1.33 14.30 2.59
CA ASP A 78 2.36 14.11 1.55
C ASP A 78 3.37 13.01 1.92
N ASN A 79 3.75 12.93 3.21
CA ASN A 79 4.67 11.91 3.72
C ASN A 79 4.02 10.50 3.80
N VAL A 80 2.70 10.42 4.00
CA VAL A 80 1.96 9.15 4.13
C VAL A 80 1.95 8.33 2.83
N GLY A 81 2.11 8.93 1.65
CA GLY A 81 1.81 8.29 0.36
C GLY A 81 2.53 6.96 0.07
N LEU A 82 3.68 6.69 0.69
CA LEU A 82 4.42 5.44 0.50
C LEU A 82 3.77 4.23 1.18
N SER A 83 3.16 4.41 2.36
CA SER A 83 2.67 3.30 3.19
C SER A 83 1.48 2.58 2.56
N PRO A 84 0.42 3.28 2.08
CA PRO A 84 -0.67 2.63 1.38
C PRO A 84 -0.19 1.85 0.15
N LEU A 85 0.82 2.37 -0.56
CA LEU A 85 1.39 1.71 -1.73
C LEU A 85 2.09 0.39 -1.36
N MET A 86 2.93 0.41 -0.31
CA MET A 86 3.57 -0.80 0.22
C MET A 86 2.55 -1.81 0.73
N MET A 87 1.53 -1.33 1.44
CA MET A 87 0.47 -2.17 1.98
C MET A 87 -0.41 -2.77 0.86
N CYS A 88 -0.61 -2.03 -0.23
CA CYS A 88 -1.22 -2.52 -1.45
C CYS A 88 -0.41 -3.68 -2.04
N THR A 89 0.91 -3.53 -2.16
CA THR A 89 1.81 -4.59 -2.64
C THR A 89 1.70 -5.84 -1.77
N ILE A 90 1.78 -5.69 -0.44
CA ILE A 90 1.64 -6.80 0.52
C ILE A 90 0.26 -7.46 0.40
N GLY A 91 -0.81 -6.66 0.24
CA GLY A 91 -2.16 -7.14 0.01
C GLY A 91 -2.29 -7.96 -1.28
N PHE A 92 -1.62 -7.54 -2.36
CA PHE A 92 -1.57 -8.31 -3.60
C PHE A 92 -0.73 -9.58 -3.47
N LEU A 93 0.44 -9.55 -2.81
CA LEU A 93 1.18 -10.78 -2.50
C LEU A 93 0.33 -11.75 -1.69
N SER A 94 -0.37 -11.27 -0.67
CA SER A 94 -1.30 -12.09 0.11
C SER A 94 -2.39 -12.68 -0.76
N THR A 95 -2.93 -11.92 -1.71
CA THR A 95 -3.96 -12.39 -2.64
C THR A 95 -3.41 -13.45 -3.59
N VAL A 96 -2.18 -13.29 -4.09
CA VAL A 96 -1.52 -14.29 -4.94
C VAL A 96 -1.29 -15.61 -4.17
N GLY A 97 -1.01 -15.53 -2.87
CA GLY A 97 -0.65 -16.69 -2.05
C GLY A 97 -1.82 -17.53 -1.54
N ILE A 98 -3.05 -17.02 -1.60
CA ILE A 98 -4.26 -17.76 -1.20
C ILE A 98 -4.35 -19.06 -2.00
N GLY A 99 -4.62 -20.18 -1.32
CA GLY A 99 -4.70 -21.53 -1.87
C GLY A 99 -3.33 -22.19 -2.12
N ALA A 100 -2.31 -21.42 -2.51
CA ALA A 100 -0.96 -21.96 -2.75
C ALA A 100 -0.16 -22.14 -1.45
N PHE A 101 -0.33 -21.24 -0.48
CA PHE A 101 0.47 -21.20 0.75
C PHE A 101 -0.37 -21.18 2.03
N ASP A 102 -1.66 -21.51 1.97
CA ASP A 102 -2.57 -21.46 3.13
C ASP A 102 -2.11 -22.36 4.28
N ASN A 103 -1.53 -23.53 3.96
CA ASN A 103 -0.96 -24.45 4.95
C ASN A 103 0.39 -23.97 5.52
N ASN A 104 1.07 -23.03 4.85
CA ASN A 104 2.36 -22.52 5.30
C ASN A 104 2.18 -21.27 6.18
N LYS A 105 1.95 -21.52 7.48
CA LYS A 105 1.78 -20.47 8.49
C LYS A 105 2.90 -19.42 8.46
N ARG A 106 4.13 -19.78 8.06
CA ARG A 106 5.27 -18.85 8.00
C ARG A 106 5.06 -17.74 6.96
N VAL A 107 4.48 -18.07 5.79
CA VAL A 107 4.22 -17.09 4.72
C VAL A 107 3.12 -16.12 5.15
N THR A 108 2.00 -16.64 5.66
CA THR A 108 0.87 -15.83 6.13
C THR A 108 1.25 -14.91 7.29
N VAL A 109 2.01 -15.43 8.27
CA VAL A 109 2.53 -14.61 9.38
C VAL A 109 3.56 -13.60 8.86
N GLY A 110 4.45 -14.01 7.96
CA GLY A 110 5.43 -13.12 7.35
C GLY A 110 4.79 -11.90 6.70
N LEU A 111 3.80 -12.11 5.83
CA LEU A 111 3.09 -11.00 5.16
C LEU A 111 2.37 -10.07 6.15
N ARG A 112 1.79 -10.61 7.24
CA ARG A 112 1.20 -9.77 8.31
C ARG A 112 2.26 -8.95 9.05
N LEU A 113 3.42 -9.54 9.35
CA LEU A 113 4.54 -8.84 9.97
C LEU A 113 5.08 -7.73 9.06
N LEU A 114 5.12 -7.93 7.74
CA LEU A 114 5.47 -6.86 6.80
C LEU A 114 4.47 -5.70 6.85
N GLY A 115 3.18 -5.98 6.96
CA GLY A 115 2.17 -4.92 7.12
C GLY A 115 2.31 -4.14 8.43
N LEU A 116 2.63 -4.84 9.53
CA LEU A 116 2.94 -4.18 10.80
C LEU A 116 4.22 -3.34 10.71
N LEU A 117 5.26 -3.87 10.08
CA LEU A 117 6.52 -3.15 9.83
C LEU A 117 6.27 -1.86 9.01
N ALA A 118 5.42 -1.93 7.98
CA ALA A 118 5.01 -0.76 7.20
C ALA A 118 4.30 0.29 8.05
N SER A 119 3.41 -0.15 8.94
CA SER A 119 2.68 0.74 9.86
C SER A 119 3.62 1.41 10.87
N VAL A 120 4.58 0.68 11.43
CA VAL A 120 5.58 1.22 12.36
C VAL A 120 6.49 2.23 11.66
N ALA A 121 6.98 1.92 10.46
CA ALA A 121 7.80 2.83 9.66
C ALA A 121 7.04 4.14 9.34
N MET A 122 5.76 4.02 8.97
CA MET A 122 4.88 5.17 8.74
C MET A 122 4.72 6.03 9.99
N ILE A 123 4.42 5.44 11.15
CA ILE A 123 4.24 6.20 12.38
C ILE A 123 5.52 6.94 12.76
N LEU A 124 6.69 6.28 12.67
CA LEU A 124 7.99 6.90 12.98
C LEU A 124 8.32 8.08 12.06
N THR A 125 8.07 7.95 10.76
CA THR A 125 8.30 9.04 9.79
C THR A 125 7.35 10.21 10.01
N ILE A 126 6.07 9.95 10.34
CA ILE A 126 5.09 11.00 10.68
C ILE A 126 5.49 11.71 11.98
N VAL A 127 5.83 10.97 13.04
CA VAL A 127 6.26 11.55 14.31
C VAL A 127 7.53 12.38 14.13
N GLY A 128 8.49 11.89 13.33
CA GLY A 128 9.67 12.66 12.96
C GLY A 128 9.32 13.95 12.22
N ALA A 129 8.41 13.91 11.25
CA ALA A 129 7.98 15.10 10.51
C ALA A 129 7.26 16.13 11.39
N ILE A 130 6.36 15.69 12.27
CA ILE A 130 5.64 16.57 13.22
C ILE A 130 6.64 17.21 14.19
N ASN A 131 7.54 16.41 14.78
CA ASN A 131 8.53 16.91 15.73
C ASN A 131 9.51 17.92 15.09
N ILE A 132 9.82 17.79 13.79
CA ILE A 132 10.59 18.82 13.06
C ILE A 132 9.79 20.12 12.97
N GLY A 133 8.49 20.04 12.64
CA GLY A 133 7.61 21.20 12.51
C GLY A 133 7.41 21.97 13.82
N GLU A 134 7.46 21.27 14.97
CA GLU A 134 7.29 21.86 16.30
C GLU A 134 8.61 22.18 17.04
N ALA A 135 9.75 21.86 16.44
CA ALA A 135 11.07 21.98 17.07
C ALA A 135 11.36 23.44 17.49
N LYS A 136 11.85 23.64 18.72
CA LYS A 136 12.22 24.99 19.23
C LYS A 136 13.72 25.21 19.29
N ASN A 137 14.49 24.13 19.32
CA ASN A 137 15.94 24.15 19.44
C ASN A 137 16.55 22.91 18.78
N GLN A 138 17.88 22.89 18.67
CA GLN A 138 18.61 21.87 17.91
C GLN A 138 18.45 20.45 18.48
N SER A 139 18.21 20.31 19.79
CA SER A 139 17.94 19.02 20.43
C SER A 139 16.67 18.36 19.92
N ASP A 140 15.62 19.16 19.67
CA ASP A 140 14.34 18.69 19.15
C ASP A 140 14.52 18.19 17.71
N VAL A 141 15.24 18.98 16.89
CA VAL A 141 15.56 18.62 15.51
C VAL A 141 16.34 17.31 15.46
N ASN A 142 17.38 17.16 16.28
CA ASN A 142 18.20 15.94 16.30
C ASN A 142 17.36 14.70 16.67
N SER A 143 16.43 14.85 17.62
CA SER A 143 15.54 13.78 18.05
C SER A 143 14.53 13.41 16.96
N ALA A 144 14.00 14.43 16.27
CA ALA A 144 13.06 14.26 15.17
C ALA A 144 13.72 13.62 13.93
N GLU A 145 14.94 14.03 13.60
CA GLU A 145 15.76 13.40 12.57
C GLU A 145 16.05 11.93 12.89
N LEU A 146 16.30 11.59 14.16
CA LEU A 146 16.50 10.20 14.58
C LEU A 146 15.25 9.34 14.28
N TYR A 147 14.05 9.81 14.60
CA TYR A 147 12.81 9.07 14.28
C TYR A 147 12.64 8.87 12.77
N ARG A 148 12.92 9.92 11.99
CA ARG A 148 12.82 9.88 10.53
C ARG A 148 13.86 8.97 9.90
N HIS A 149 15.11 8.98 10.35
CA HIS A 149 16.16 8.06 9.90
C HIS A 149 15.79 6.61 10.18
N ILE A 150 15.31 6.30 11.39
CA ILE A 150 14.86 4.95 11.74
C ILE A 150 13.69 4.55 10.83
N GLY A 151 12.69 5.43 10.65
CA GLY A 151 11.56 5.21 9.76
C GLY A 151 11.99 4.90 8.32
N GLY A 152 12.91 5.69 7.76
CA GLY A 152 13.47 5.48 6.43
C GLY A 152 14.20 4.13 6.31
N ILE A 153 15.04 3.76 7.28
CA ILE A 153 15.71 2.46 7.32
C ILE A 153 14.68 1.32 7.35
N LEU A 154 13.61 1.45 8.15
CA LEU A 154 12.54 0.44 8.20
C LEU A 154 11.79 0.32 6.87
N TYR A 155 11.56 1.43 6.14
CA TYR A 155 11.01 1.36 4.78
C TYR A 155 11.95 0.67 3.79
N GLY A 156 13.25 0.92 3.87
CA GLY A 156 14.25 0.21 3.07
C GLY A 156 14.26 -1.29 3.35
N ALA A 157 14.25 -1.67 4.63
CA ALA A 157 14.16 -3.06 5.05
C ALA A 157 12.83 -3.71 4.61
N LEU A 158 11.71 -2.99 4.75
CA LEU A 158 10.40 -3.44 4.29
C LEU A 158 10.41 -3.71 2.79
N PHE A 159 10.91 -2.78 1.97
CA PHE A 159 11.00 -2.95 0.53
C PHE A 159 11.85 -4.17 0.16
N ALA A 160 13.00 -4.35 0.82
CA ALA A 160 13.85 -5.52 0.62
C ALA A 160 13.11 -6.83 0.95
N LEU A 161 12.40 -6.88 2.09
CA LEU A 161 11.63 -8.05 2.50
C LEU A 161 10.44 -8.34 1.58
N VAL A 162 9.72 -7.32 1.12
CA VAL A 162 8.63 -7.45 0.13
C VAL A 162 9.19 -7.99 -1.20
N THR A 163 10.34 -7.48 -1.62
CA THR A 163 11.03 -7.95 -2.83
C THR A 163 11.47 -9.41 -2.68
N LEU A 164 12.02 -9.80 -1.53
CA LEU A 164 12.37 -11.19 -1.23
C LEU A 164 11.14 -12.10 -1.22
N ALA A 165 10.04 -11.68 -0.61
CA ALA A 165 8.78 -12.42 -0.62
C ALA A 165 8.26 -12.59 -2.06
N HIS A 166 8.35 -11.54 -2.88
CA HIS A 166 7.98 -11.59 -4.30
C HIS A 166 8.81 -12.61 -5.08
N PHE A 167 10.14 -12.61 -4.90
CA PHE A 167 11.01 -13.61 -5.53
C PHE A 167 10.70 -15.02 -5.03
N PHE A 168 10.42 -15.20 -3.73
CA PHE A 168 10.00 -16.49 -3.18
C PHE A 168 8.72 -17.02 -3.85
N PHE A 169 7.75 -16.15 -4.12
CA PHE A 169 6.51 -16.51 -4.82
C PHE A 169 6.78 -16.87 -6.28
N TRP A 170 7.70 -16.18 -6.96
CA TRP A 170 8.14 -16.52 -8.31
C TRP A 170 8.85 -17.88 -8.39
N SER A 171 9.69 -18.20 -7.41
CA SER A 171 10.37 -19.50 -7.33
C SER A 171 9.39 -20.67 -7.13
N HIS A 172 8.22 -20.39 -6.57
CA HIS A 172 7.15 -21.39 -6.34
C HIS A 172 5.92 -21.11 -7.22
N LYS A 173 6.11 -20.49 -8.39
CA LYS A 173 5.00 -20.11 -9.28
C LYS A 173 4.12 -21.28 -9.68
N ASP A 174 4.67 -22.50 -9.71
CA ASP A 174 3.97 -23.71 -10.13
C ASP A 174 2.84 -24.09 -9.17
N SER A 175 2.95 -23.73 -7.88
CA SER A 175 1.88 -23.89 -6.88
C SER A 175 0.79 -22.82 -6.98
N ILE A 176 1.02 -21.74 -7.74
CA ILE A 176 0.10 -20.59 -7.85
C ILE A 176 -0.81 -20.77 -9.07
N MET A 177 -2.12 -20.55 -8.87
CA MET A 177 -3.12 -20.57 -9.95
C MET A 177 -2.70 -19.64 -11.11
N MET A 178 -2.82 -20.15 -12.34
CA MET A 178 -2.45 -19.45 -13.59
C MET A 178 -2.99 -18.01 -13.63
N HIS A 179 -4.23 -17.81 -13.20
CA HIS A 179 -4.88 -16.52 -13.23
C HIS A 179 -4.25 -15.50 -12.26
N ARG A 180 -3.82 -15.93 -11.07
CA ARG A 180 -3.17 -15.07 -10.07
C ARG A 180 -1.72 -14.70 -10.46
N ARG A 181 -1.12 -15.42 -11.42
CA ARG A 181 0.22 -15.10 -11.93
C ARG A 181 0.25 -13.76 -12.67
N THR A 182 -0.87 -13.30 -13.22
CA THR A 182 -0.97 -11.95 -13.82
C THR A 182 -0.76 -10.87 -12.75
N LEU A 183 -1.30 -11.06 -11.55
CA LEU A 183 -1.09 -10.14 -10.42
C LEU A 183 0.37 -10.15 -9.96
N LEU A 184 0.98 -11.34 -9.91
CA LEU A 184 2.41 -11.48 -9.61
C LEU A 184 3.29 -10.80 -10.68
N ALA A 185 2.99 -10.95 -11.97
CA ALA A 185 3.70 -10.25 -13.03
C ALA A 185 3.54 -8.72 -12.93
N GLY A 186 2.34 -8.25 -12.55
CA GLY A 186 2.08 -6.84 -12.25
C GLY A 186 2.97 -6.28 -11.14
N ILE A 187 3.13 -7.04 -10.04
CA ILE A 187 4.04 -6.67 -8.95
C ILE A 187 5.49 -6.58 -9.47
N SER A 188 5.94 -7.52 -10.30
CA SER A 188 7.29 -7.46 -10.91
C SER A 188 7.52 -6.16 -11.69
N ALA A 189 6.53 -5.70 -12.45
CA ALA A 189 6.62 -4.45 -13.21
C ALA A 189 6.66 -3.21 -12.30
N VAL A 190 6.03 -3.29 -11.12
CA VAL A 190 5.96 -2.20 -10.14
C VAL A 190 7.20 -2.08 -9.28
N LEU A 191 7.87 -3.19 -8.92
CA LEU A 191 9.04 -3.19 -8.05
C LEU A 191 10.14 -2.17 -8.42
N PRO A 192 10.56 -1.99 -9.69
CA PRO A 192 11.58 -0.98 -10.02
C PRO A 192 11.11 0.46 -9.75
N LEU A 193 9.83 0.76 -9.99
CA LEU A 193 9.26 2.08 -9.71
C LEU A 193 9.10 2.30 -8.20
N LEU A 194 8.69 1.27 -7.46
CA LEU A 194 8.67 1.27 -6.00
C LEU A 194 10.06 1.46 -5.41
N PHE A 195 11.09 0.87 -6.01
CA PHE A 195 12.47 1.05 -5.57
C PHE A 195 12.87 2.52 -5.67
N ILE A 196 12.67 3.17 -6.83
CA ILE A 196 12.99 4.59 -7.02
C ILE A 196 12.22 5.45 -6.01
N ARG A 197 10.92 5.18 -5.85
CA ARG A 197 10.05 5.90 -4.90
C ARG A 197 10.51 5.75 -3.44
N THR A 198 10.93 4.54 -3.05
CA THR A 198 11.42 4.24 -1.70
C THR A 198 12.80 4.84 -1.47
N ALA A 199 13.69 4.76 -2.46
CA ALA A 199 15.00 5.39 -2.42
C ALA A 199 14.90 6.90 -2.26
N TYR A 200 13.98 7.56 -2.98
CA TYR A 200 13.69 8.98 -2.76
C TYR A 200 13.20 9.26 -1.35
N SER A 201 12.29 8.44 -0.82
CA SER A 201 11.81 8.59 0.56
C SER A 201 12.95 8.52 1.56
N ILE A 202 13.85 7.55 1.42
CA ILE A 202 15.02 7.39 2.31
C ILE A 202 15.97 8.58 2.14
N LEU A 203 16.29 8.99 0.91
CA LEU A 203 17.17 10.15 0.70
C LEU A 203 16.57 11.44 1.27
N SER A 204 15.25 11.60 1.14
CA SER A 204 14.52 12.67 1.80
C SER A 204 14.64 12.53 3.31
N ASP A 205 14.40 11.35 3.89
CA ASP A 205 14.50 11.04 5.32
C ASP A 205 15.88 11.24 5.93
N PHE A 206 16.93 11.37 5.12
CA PHE A 206 18.31 11.71 5.53
C PHE A 206 18.75 13.12 5.09
N SER A 207 17.85 13.91 4.47
CA SER A 207 18.15 15.31 4.11
C SER A 207 18.20 16.19 5.37
N PRO A 208 19.13 17.15 5.47
CA PRO A 208 19.23 17.98 6.66
C PRO A 208 17.95 18.77 6.95
N SER A 209 17.57 18.82 8.22
CA SER A 209 16.47 19.62 8.74
C SER A 209 17.01 20.70 9.67
N ALA A 210 16.20 21.74 9.93
CA ALA A 210 16.55 22.76 10.90
C ALA A 210 15.32 23.26 11.63
N VAL A 211 15.57 24.01 12.70
CA VAL A 211 14.51 24.66 13.48
C VAL A 211 13.66 25.51 12.53
N PRO A 212 12.33 25.41 12.57
CA PRO A 212 11.43 26.24 11.78
C PRO A 212 11.84 27.73 11.82
N GLY A 213 11.93 28.37 10.65
CA GLY A 213 12.38 29.76 10.51
C GLY A 213 13.90 29.95 10.38
N THR A 214 14.70 28.89 10.49
CA THR A 214 16.15 28.94 10.26
C THR A 214 16.55 28.22 8.96
N THR A 215 17.73 28.54 8.42
CA THR A 215 18.22 27.88 7.20
C THR A 215 18.87 26.55 7.55
N ALA A 216 18.36 25.46 6.96
CA ALA A 216 18.95 24.13 7.13
C ALA A 216 20.36 24.04 6.52
N PRO A 217 21.27 23.28 7.14
CA PRO A 217 22.61 23.11 6.60
C PRO A 217 22.56 22.44 5.23
N THR A 218 23.30 22.98 4.27
CA THR A 218 23.29 22.49 2.90
C THR A 218 24.30 21.36 2.73
N ASN A 219 23.84 20.17 2.33
CA ASN A 219 24.69 19.06 1.91
C ASN A 219 24.21 18.47 0.58
N ALA A 220 24.85 17.39 0.09
CA ALA A 220 24.45 16.72 -1.15
C ALA A 220 23.00 16.17 -1.11
N LEU A 221 22.48 15.85 0.08
CA LEU A 221 21.14 15.29 0.27
C LEU A 221 20.03 16.36 0.34
N SER A 222 20.37 17.63 0.57
CA SER A 222 19.40 18.74 0.62
C SER A 222 18.49 18.82 -0.62
N LYS A 223 19.01 18.41 -1.79
CA LYS A 223 18.25 18.36 -3.05
C LYS A 223 17.09 17.37 -3.03
N PHE A 224 17.17 16.33 -2.20
CA PHE A 224 16.18 15.26 -2.08
C PHE A 224 15.10 15.53 -1.04
N SER A 225 15.21 16.61 -0.26
CA SER A 225 14.19 17.00 0.70
C SER A 225 12.80 17.09 0.05
N SER A 226 11.82 16.42 0.65
CA SER A 226 10.43 16.43 0.18
C SER A 226 9.78 17.81 0.29
N THR A 227 10.25 18.69 1.17
CA THR A 227 9.64 20.02 1.42
C THR A 227 10.42 21.15 0.79
N THR A 228 11.74 21.15 0.94
CA THR A 228 12.65 22.25 0.54
C THR A 228 13.55 21.88 -0.63
N GLY A 229 13.56 20.62 -1.03
CA GLY A 229 14.40 20.10 -2.11
C GLY A 229 13.94 20.53 -3.50
N THR A 230 14.65 20.04 -4.50
CA THR A 230 14.44 20.44 -5.89
C THR A 230 13.15 19.83 -6.45
N TRP A 231 12.23 20.69 -6.92
CA TRP A 231 10.87 20.27 -7.31
C TRP A 231 10.84 19.19 -8.41
N TRP A 232 11.76 19.22 -9.38
CA TRP A 232 11.78 18.25 -10.47
C TRP A 232 12.26 16.86 -10.02
N ILE A 233 13.14 16.79 -9.01
CA ILE A 233 13.56 15.51 -8.40
C ILE A 233 12.37 14.90 -7.66
N TYR A 234 11.67 15.71 -6.86
CA TYR A 234 10.44 15.32 -6.17
C TYR A 234 9.38 14.83 -7.17
N LEU A 235 9.13 15.58 -8.24
CA LEU A 235 8.18 15.19 -9.28
C LEU A 235 8.55 13.85 -9.92
N ALA A 236 9.80 13.67 -10.36
CA ALA A 236 10.20 12.49 -11.10
C ALA A 236 10.32 11.23 -10.23
N MET A 237 11.01 11.32 -9.08
CA MET A 237 11.31 10.16 -8.24
C MET A 237 10.18 9.84 -7.26
N SER A 238 9.40 10.83 -6.83
CA SER A 238 8.27 10.62 -5.91
C SER A 238 6.96 10.49 -6.67
N VAL A 239 6.46 11.60 -7.22
CA VAL A 239 5.09 11.69 -7.70
C VAL A 239 4.86 10.85 -8.96
N ALA A 240 5.74 10.95 -9.95
CA ALA A 240 5.62 10.21 -11.20
C ALA A 240 5.75 8.71 -10.98
N CYS A 241 6.73 8.27 -10.19
CA CYS A 241 6.88 6.85 -9.86
C CYS A 241 5.63 6.31 -9.14
N GLU A 242 5.08 7.06 -8.19
CA GLU A 242 3.85 6.66 -7.50
C GLU A 242 2.66 6.52 -8.44
N VAL A 243 2.41 7.51 -9.29
CA VAL A 243 1.32 7.49 -10.27
C VAL A 243 1.47 6.31 -11.24
N LEU A 244 2.68 6.05 -11.73
CA LEU A 244 2.94 4.91 -12.61
C LEU A 244 2.66 3.57 -11.91
N VAL A 245 3.07 3.42 -10.64
CA VAL A 245 2.75 2.22 -9.85
C VAL A 245 1.25 2.02 -9.74
N VAL A 246 0.51 3.07 -9.39
CA VAL A 246 -0.94 3.02 -9.24
C VAL A 246 -1.62 2.65 -10.56
N ILE A 247 -1.18 3.22 -11.70
CA ILE A 247 -1.71 2.88 -13.03
C ILE A 247 -1.48 1.41 -13.33
N ILE A 248 -0.27 0.88 -13.10
CA ILE A 248 0.02 -0.55 -13.34
C ILE A 248 -0.88 -1.41 -12.48
N TYR A 249 -1.05 -1.09 -11.20
CA TYR A 249 -1.93 -1.84 -10.31
C TYR A 249 -3.39 -1.80 -10.74
N LEU A 250 -3.91 -0.66 -11.20
CA LEU A 250 -5.26 -0.56 -11.75
C LEU A 250 -5.42 -1.43 -13.02
N VAL A 251 -4.47 -1.36 -13.96
CA VAL A 251 -4.51 -2.16 -15.20
C VAL A 251 -4.49 -3.65 -14.89
N VAL A 252 -3.61 -4.07 -13.98
CA VAL A 252 -3.52 -5.46 -13.54
C VAL A 252 -4.81 -5.88 -12.84
N GLY A 253 -5.38 -5.04 -11.97
CA GLY A 253 -6.64 -5.32 -11.29
C GLY A 253 -7.84 -5.47 -12.21
N MET A 254 -7.95 -4.63 -13.23
CA MET A 254 -9.01 -4.77 -14.23
C MET A 254 -8.91 -6.09 -15.00
N SER A 255 -7.69 -6.60 -15.17
CA SER A 255 -7.37 -7.83 -15.89
C SER A 255 -7.61 -9.11 -15.09
N VAL A 256 -7.91 -9.02 -13.78
CA VAL A 256 -8.18 -10.17 -12.92
C VAL A 256 -9.67 -10.58 -12.99
N PRO A 257 -10.08 -11.71 -13.60
CA PRO A 257 -11.43 -12.25 -13.48
C PRO A 257 -11.91 -12.52 -12.06
N VAL A 258 -13.19 -12.25 -11.86
CA VAL A 258 -13.96 -12.48 -10.63
C VAL A 258 -14.45 -13.93 -10.52
N SER A 259 -14.58 -14.63 -11.65
CA SER A 259 -15.53 -15.74 -11.81
C SER A 259 -15.04 -17.13 -11.41
N GLN A 260 -13.79 -17.32 -10.95
CA GLN A 260 -13.26 -18.67 -10.69
C GLN A 260 -13.00 -19.00 -9.20
N GLU A 261 -13.27 -18.08 -8.26
CA GLU A 261 -13.17 -18.41 -6.83
C GLU A 261 -14.37 -19.20 -6.28
N TYR A 262 -15.44 -19.38 -7.08
CA TYR A 262 -16.62 -20.14 -6.67
C TYR A 262 -16.51 -21.63 -6.98
N ASP A 263 -15.76 -22.02 -8.02
CA ASP A 263 -15.71 -23.40 -8.52
C ASP A 263 -14.61 -24.26 -7.89
N SER A 264 -13.72 -23.69 -7.07
CA SER A 264 -12.56 -24.39 -6.50
C SER A 264 -12.71 -24.79 -5.02
N VAL A 265 -13.89 -24.58 -4.42
CA VAL A 265 -14.24 -25.28 -3.18
C VAL A 265 -15.00 -26.53 -3.64
N PRO A 266 -14.42 -27.74 -3.55
CA PRO A 266 -15.24 -28.94 -3.65
C PRO A 266 -16.33 -28.79 -2.61
N ASP A 267 -17.59 -28.76 -3.05
CA ASP A 267 -18.70 -28.87 -2.13
C ASP A 267 -18.67 -30.31 -1.59
N ASP A 268 -17.88 -30.51 -0.53
CA ASP A 268 -17.81 -31.76 0.24
C ASP A 268 -19.19 -32.18 0.78
N ARG A 269 -20.25 -31.37 0.58
CA ARG A 269 -21.63 -31.73 0.92
C ARG A 269 -22.34 -32.52 -0.19
N ASN A 270 -21.85 -32.51 -1.43
CA ASN A 270 -22.51 -33.21 -2.55
C ASN A 270 -21.90 -34.57 -2.90
N ASP A 271 -20.63 -34.81 -2.56
CA ASP A 271 -19.99 -36.11 -2.86
C ASP A 271 -20.49 -37.26 -1.96
N TYR A 272 -21.02 -36.97 -0.76
CA TYR A 272 -21.69 -37.99 0.07
C TYR A 272 -23.08 -38.39 -0.42
N ALA A 273 -23.72 -37.55 -1.25
CA ALA A 273 -25.07 -37.82 -1.75
C ALA A 273 -25.08 -38.68 -3.02
N LEU A 274 -24.02 -38.62 -3.83
CA LEU A 274 -23.92 -39.36 -5.10
C LEU A 274 -23.38 -40.78 -4.94
N HIS A 275 -22.71 -41.10 -3.83
CA HIS A 275 -22.08 -42.42 -3.64
C HIS A 275 -22.93 -43.45 -2.88
N ASN A 276 -24.15 -43.11 -2.47
CA ASN A 276 -25.00 -43.96 -1.61
C ASN A 276 -26.23 -44.58 -2.29
N THR A 277 -26.41 -44.42 -3.59
CA THR A 277 -27.43 -45.15 -4.34
C THR A 277 -26.77 -46.26 -5.13
N TYR A 278 -26.59 -47.44 -4.53
CA TYR A 278 -26.78 -48.78 -5.11
C TYR A 278 -26.41 -49.82 -4.03
N ASP A 279 -27.26 -49.97 -3.01
CA ASP A 279 -27.25 -51.18 -2.17
C ASP A 279 -28.53 -51.98 -2.44
N THR A 280 -28.42 -52.96 -3.33
CA THR A 280 -29.53 -53.82 -3.82
C THR A 280 -29.83 -54.98 -2.85
N GLY A 281 -29.83 -54.74 -1.54
CA GLY A 281 -29.73 -55.84 -0.57
C GLY A 281 -30.65 -55.83 0.66
N TYR A 282 -31.53 -54.85 0.87
CA TYR A 282 -32.26 -54.77 2.15
C TYR A 282 -33.75 -55.14 2.04
N ASN A 283 -34.08 -56.34 2.52
CA ASN A 283 -35.44 -56.86 2.69
C ASN A 283 -35.89 -56.63 4.15
N PRO A 284 -36.90 -55.79 4.44
CA PRO A 284 -37.34 -55.52 5.79
C PRO A 284 -38.44 -56.52 6.21
N GLY A 285 -38.04 -57.71 6.62
CA GLY A 285 -38.90 -58.66 7.32
C GLY A 285 -38.32 -58.96 8.69
N TYR A 286 -39.14 -58.88 9.74
CA TYR A 286 -38.88 -59.16 11.17
C TYR A 286 -38.48 -57.97 12.06
N ALA A 287 -39.47 -57.11 12.34
CA ALA A 287 -39.54 -56.43 13.64
C ALA A 287 -40.29 -57.33 14.63
N LYS A 288 -39.67 -57.69 15.77
CA LYS A 288 -40.38 -58.30 16.92
C LYS A 288 -41.09 -57.19 17.71
N PRO A 289 -42.35 -57.37 18.13
CA PRO A 289 -43.05 -56.37 18.94
C PRO A 289 -42.66 -56.50 20.42
N TYR A 290 -42.49 -55.36 21.09
CA TYR A 290 -42.35 -55.29 22.54
C TYR A 290 -43.73 -55.49 23.20
N GLY A 291 -43.79 -56.37 24.19
CA GLY A 291 -44.97 -56.57 25.04
C GLY A 291 -44.68 -57.43 26.27
N GLN A 292 -44.79 -56.77 27.43
CA GLN A 292 -44.68 -57.19 28.84
C GLN A 292 -43.28 -57.15 29.48
#